data_AF-A0AAB0AAA3-F1
#
_entry.id   AF-A0AAB0AAA3-F1
#
_cell.length_a   1.000
_cell.length_b   1.000
_cell.length_c   1.000
_cell.angle_alpha   90.00
_cell.angle_beta   90.00
_cell.angle_gamma   90.00
#
_symmetry.space_group_name_H-M   'P 1'
#
loop_
_entity.id
_entity.type
_entity.pdbx_description
1 polymer ?
#
loop_
_entity_poly.entity_id
_entity_poly.type
_entity_poly.pdbx_seq_one_letter_code
_entity_poly.pdbx_strand_id
1 'polypeptide(L)'
;MLTIPRFELQAAVLGSRLLNSVIENHDLQVSKRVLWTDSRTVLAWINSDHRKYHQFVGFRVAEILSTTGVDEWRWIPTKSNVADLATKWETGAHMSGSGV
;
A
#
# COMPACT_ATOMS: atom_id res chain seq x y z
N MET A 1 -19.06 2.35 9.27
CA MET A 1 -17.88 1.53 9.60
C MET A 1 -17.07 1.26 8.35
N LEU A 2 -15.77 1.55 8.36
CA LEU A 2 -14.82 1.12 7.32
C LEU A 2 -14.48 -0.36 7.58
N THR A 3 -14.56 -1.19 6.55
CA THR A 3 -14.16 -2.60 6.64
C THR A 3 -12.64 -2.71 6.43
N ILE A 4 -12.01 -3.77 6.97
CA ILE A 4 -10.58 -4.04 6.80
C ILE A 4 -10.11 -3.89 5.34
N PRO A 5 -10.81 -4.43 4.33
CA PRO A 5 -10.42 -4.24 2.93
C PRO A 5 -10.39 -2.78 2.44
N ARG A 6 -11.22 -1.90 3.02
CA ARG A 6 -11.21 -0.47 2.66
C ARG A 6 -9.96 0.23 3.19
N PHE A 7 -9.47 -0.14 4.38
CA PHE A 7 -8.23 0.41 4.91
C PHE A 7 -7.02 -0.06 4.11
N GLU A 8 -6.96 -1.34 3.78
CA GLU A 8 -5.91 -1.89 2.91
C GLU A 8 -5.88 -1.20 1.55
N LEU A 9 -7.06 -0.92 0.96
CA LEU A 9 -7.14 -0.19 -0.31
C LEU A 9 -6.70 1.28 -0.16
N GLN A 10 -7.02 1.94 0.95
CA GLN A 10 -6.50 3.29 1.22
C GLN A 10 -4.98 3.30 1.42
N ALA A 11 -4.43 2.28 2.06
CA ALA A 11 -2.97 2.13 2.20
C ALA A 11 -2.31 2.00 0.82
N ALA A 12 -2.91 1.24 -0.11
CA ALA A 12 -2.42 1.16 -1.49
C ALA A 12 -2.48 2.50 -2.24
N VAL A 13 -3.55 3.29 -2.06
CA VAL A 13 -3.65 4.66 -2.61
C VAL A 13 -2.56 5.57 -2.05
N LEU A 14 -2.29 5.49 -0.74
CA LEU A 14 -1.22 6.27 -0.14
C LEU A 14 0.15 5.85 -0.68
N GLY A 15 0.38 4.55 -0.85
CA GLY A 15 1.60 4.00 -1.44
C GLY A 15 1.84 4.48 -2.87
N SER A 16 0.81 4.53 -3.72
CA SER A 16 0.95 5.01 -5.11
C SER A 16 1.27 6.50 -5.17
N ARG A 17 0.63 7.32 -4.32
CA ARG A 17 0.92 8.75 -4.20
C ARG A 17 2.34 9.00 -3.70
N LEU A 18 2.80 8.24 -2.71
CA LEU A 18 4.16 8.34 -2.18
C LEU A 18 5.19 7.98 -3.26
N LEU A 19 4.97 6.89 -4.00
CA LEU A 19 5.83 6.51 -5.12
C LEU A 19 5.94 7.65 -6.14
N ASN A 20 4.81 8.25 -6.53
CA ASN A 20 4.79 9.35 -7.48
C ASN A 20 5.56 10.57 -6.95
N SER A 21 5.35 10.94 -5.68
CA SER A 21 6.07 12.03 -5.03
C SER A 21 7.59 11.79 -5.01
N VAL A 22 8.04 10.56 -4.71
CA VAL A 22 9.47 10.21 -4.73
C VAL A 22 10.06 10.35 -6.13
N ILE A 23 9.34 9.90 -7.17
CA ILE A 23 9.81 9.98 -8.56
C ILE A 23 9.88 11.42 -9.05
N GLU A 24 8.87 12.24 -8.73
CA GLU A 24 8.82 13.63 -9.17
C GLU A 24 9.87 14.52 -8.51
N ASN A 25 10.33 14.17 -7.31
CA ASN A 25 11.20 15.02 -6.49
C ASN A 25 12.63 14.46 -6.35
N HIS A 26 13.02 13.47 -7.14
CA HIS A 26 14.35 12.89 -7.07
C HIS A 26 15.01 12.75 -8.44
N ASP A 27 16.28 13.13 -8.56
CA ASP A 27 17.04 13.15 -9.82
C ASP A 27 17.47 11.76 -10.34
N LEU A 28 16.93 10.67 -9.77
CA LEU A 28 17.32 9.32 -10.15
C LEU A 28 16.48 8.83 -11.33
N GLN A 29 17.14 8.28 -12.34
CA GLN A 29 16.46 7.53 -13.38
C GLN A 29 16.00 6.17 -12.85
N VAL A 30 14.73 6.08 -12.48
CA VAL A 30 14.12 4.84 -11.99
C VAL A 30 13.79 3.94 -13.17
N SER A 31 14.53 2.84 -13.32
CA SER A 31 14.33 1.85 -14.39
C SER A 31 13.23 0.83 -14.10
N LYS A 32 12.87 0.65 -12.81
CA LYS A 32 11.83 -0.28 -12.38
C LYS A 32 11.20 0.15 -11.06
N ARG A 33 9.88 0.01 -10.95
CA ARG A 33 9.10 0.26 -9.74
C ARG A 33 8.38 -1.03 -9.34
N VAL A 34 8.28 -1.29 -8.04
CA VAL A 34 7.54 -2.43 -7.51
C VAL A 34 6.81 -1.99 -6.25
N LEU A 35 5.49 -2.16 -6.24
CA LEU A 35 4.64 -1.93 -5.07
C LEU A 35 4.21 -3.27 -4.49
N TRP A 36 4.47 -3.47 -3.21
CA TRP A 36 4.11 -4.70 -2.49
C TRP A 36 2.87 -4.46 -1.62
N THR A 37 1.94 -5.39 -1.66
CA THR A 37 0.81 -5.46 -0.72
C THR A 37 0.66 -6.87 -0.20
N ASP A 38 0.34 -7.04 1.07
CA ASP A 38 -0.01 -8.33 1.63
C ASP A 38 -1.52 -8.64 1.56
N SER A 39 -2.33 -7.65 1.16
CA SER A 39 -3.75 -7.83 0.89
C SER A 39 -3.98 -8.45 -0.47
N ARG A 40 -4.36 -9.74 -0.48
CA ARG A 40 -4.82 -10.42 -1.68
C ARG A 40 -6.08 -9.79 -2.27
N THR A 41 -6.93 -9.20 -1.42
CA THR A 41 -8.14 -8.50 -1.86
C THR A 41 -7.80 -7.27 -2.67
N VAL A 42 -6.89 -6.43 -2.16
CA VAL A 42 -6.41 -5.24 -2.89
C VAL A 42 -5.75 -5.64 -4.19
N LEU A 43 -4.87 -6.65 -4.17
CA LEU A 43 -4.21 -7.10 -5.39
C LEU A 43 -5.22 -7.64 -6.42
N ALA A 44 -6.26 -8.35 -5.99
CA ALA A 44 -7.32 -8.82 -6.87
C ALA A 44 -8.09 -7.65 -7.50
N TRP A 45 -8.40 -6.61 -6.73
CA TRP A 45 -9.06 -5.40 -7.24
C TRP A 45 -8.20 -4.65 -8.27
N ILE A 46 -6.89 -4.57 -8.07
CA ILE A 46 -5.96 -3.94 -9.01
C ILE A 46 -5.87 -4.73 -10.32
N ASN A 47 -5.88 -6.07 -10.25
CA ASN A 47 -5.77 -6.96 -11.42
C ASN A 47 -7.09 -7.16 -12.20
N SER A 48 -8.20 -6.58 -11.76
CA SER A 48 -9.52 -6.82 -12.35
C SER A 48 -10.08 -5.57 -13.03
N ASP A 49 -11.16 -5.75 -13.80
CA ASP A 49 -11.87 -4.62 -14.38
C ASP A 49 -12.59 -3.83 -13.27
N HIS A 50 -11.92 -2.78 -12.79
CA HIS A 50 -12.35 -1.96 -11.66
C HIS A 50 -13.77 -1.38 -11.80
N ARG A 51 -14.27 -1.26 -13.05
CA ARG A 51 -15.63 -0.80 -13.37
C ARG A 51 -16.73 -1.76 -12.88
N LYS A 52 -16.37 -2.99 -12.50
CA LYS A 52 -17.30 -4.00 -11.97
C LYS A 52 -17.51 -3.92 -10.47
N TYR A 53 -16.72 -3.12 -9.74
CA TYR A 53 -16.84 -2.98 -8.29
C TYR A 53 -17.71 -1.80 -7.88
N HIS A 54 -18.18 -1.85 -6.63
CA HIS A 54 -18.87 -0.73 -6.01
C HIS A 54 -18.04 0.56 -6.14
N GLN A 55 -18.71 1.68 -6.41
CA GLN A 55 -18.15 2.97 -6.81
C GLN A 55 -16.90 3.39 -6.00
N PHE A 56 -16.94 3.24 -4.67
CA PHE A 56 -15.77 3.50 -3.80
C PHE A 56 -14.51 2.73 -4.22
N VAL A 57 -14.61 1.41 -4.43
CA VAL A 57 -13.46 0.58 -4.82
C VAL A 57 -13.02 0.96 -6.23
N GLY A 58 -13.97 1.10 -7.16
CA GLY A 58 -13.68 1.47 -8.55
C GLY A 58 -12.89 2.76 -8.68
N PHE A 59 -13.28 3.82 -7.96
CA PHE A 59 -12.56 5.10 -7.98
C PHE A 59 -11.15 5.01 -7.40
N ARG A 60 -10.96 4.25 -6.31
CA ARG A 60 -9.63 4.11 -5.69
C ARG A 60 -8.69 3.27 -6.53
N VAL A 61 -9.19 2.22 -7.17
CA VAL A 61 -8.40 1.44 -8.13
C VAL A 61 -8.05 2.30 -9.35
N ALA A 62 -8.99 3.09 -9.88
CA ALA A 62 -8.72 4.00 -10.98
C ALA A 62 -7.65 5.05 -10.62
N GLU A 63 -7.66 5.57 -9.39
CA GLU A 63 -6.63 6.47 -8.87
C GLU A 63 -5.26 5.78 -8.75
N ILE A 64 -5.20 4.54 -8.25
CA ILE A 64 -3.96 3.76 -8.21
C ILE A 64 -3.40 3.57 -9.62
N LEU A 65 -4.25 3.18 -10.56
CA LEU A 65 -3.87 2.85 -11.94
C LEU A 65 -3.64 4.09 -12.83
N SER A 66 -3.92 5.31 -12.35
CA SER A 66 -3.59 6.53 -13.10
C SER A 66 -2.09 6.86 -13.03
N THR A 67 -1.37 6.33 -12.05
CA THR A 67 0.06 6.60 -11.79
C THR A 67 0.93 5.34 -11.74
N THR A 68 0.31 4.16 -11.65
CA THR A 68 0.99 2.85 -11.59
C THR A 68 0.43 1.87 -12.62
N GLY A 69 1.25 0.90 -13.03
CA GLY A 69 0.87 -0.22 -13.86
C GLY A 69 0.45 -1.43 -13.04
N VAL A 70 -0.50 -2.22 -13.54
CA VAL A 70 -0.98 -3.46 -12.89
C VAL A 70 0.19 -4.43 -12.61
N ASP A 71 1.15 -4.51 -13.52
CA ASP A 71 2.33 -5.37 -13.46
C ASP A 71 3.40 -4.92 -12.43
N GLU A 72 3.29 -3.71 -11.92
CA GLU A 72 4.13 -3.17 -10.85
C GLU A 72 3.69 -3.64 -9.46
N TRP A 73 2.45 -4.14 -9.32
CA TRP A 73 1.88 -4.60 -8.06
C TRP A 73 2.15 -6.09 -7.82
N ARG A 74 2.63 -6.41 -6.62
CA ARG A 74 2.99 -7.77 -6.22
C ARG A 74 2.45 -8.10 -4.84
N TRP A 75 2.12 -9.38 -4.64
CA TRP A 75 1.75 -9.88 -3.32
C TRP A 75 3.00 -10.26 -2.51
N ILE A 76 3.00 -9.94 -1.22
CA ILE A 76 3.98 -10.42 -0.25
C ILE A 76 3.26 -11.05 0.95
N PRO A 77 3.79 -12.11 1.60
CA PRO A 77 3.22 -12.58 2.86
C PRO A 77 3.25 -11.49 3.95
N THR A 78 2.18 -11.36 4.75
CA THR A 78 2.09 -10.40 5.86
C THR A 78 3.30 -10.43 6.80
N LYS A 79 3.83 -11.63 7.09
CA LYS A 79 5.04 -11.80 7.94
C LYS A 79 6.32 -11.21 7.33
N SER A 80 6.33 -10.99 6.02
CA SER A 80 7.46 -10.41 5.28
C SER A 80 7.18 -8.97 4.85
N ASN A 81 5.99 -8.43 5.14
CA ASN A 81 5.63 -7.05 4.83
C ASN A 81 6.27 -6.09 5.84
N VAL A 82 7.34 -5.40 5.46
CA VAL A 82 8.01 -4.44 6.35
C VAL A 82 7.13 -3.24 6.71
N ALA A 83 6.12 -2.91 5.88
CA ALA A 83 5.18 -1.83 6.17
C ALA A 83 4.34 -2.10 7.42
N ASP A 84 4.11 -3.37 7.77
CA ASP A 84 3.41 -3.76 8.99
C ASP A 84 4.17 -3.37 10.26
N LEU A 85 5.51 -3.32 10.21
CA LEU A 85 6.30 -2.90 11.37
C LEU A 85 6.04 -1.44 11.69
N ALA A 86 5.89 -0.60 10.66
CA ALA A 86 5.58 0.82 10.81
C ALA A 86 4.15 1.05 11.32
N THR A 87 3.19 0.20 10.95
CA THR A 87 1.80 0.32 11.43
C THR A 87 1.57 -0.30 12.82
N LYS A 88 2.46 -1.20 13.28
CA LYS A 88 2.40 -1.88 14.58
C LYS A 88 3.30 -1.25 15.67
N TRP A 89 3.91 -0.09 15.42
CA TRP A 89 4.87 0.57 16.32
C TRP A 89 4.29 0.97 17.70
N GLU A 90 3.02 0.73 18.01
CA GLU A 90 2.38 1.19 19.25
C GLU A 90 2.47 0.23 20.46
N THR A 91 3.18 -0.90 20.44
CA THR A 91 3.14 -1.87 21.57
C THR A 91 4.46 -2.13 22.32
N GLY A 92 5.54 -1.39 22.03
CA GLY A 92 6.88 -1.73 22.55
C GLY A 92 7.62 -0.69 23.38
N ALA A 93 7.17 0.56 23.46
CA ALA A 93 7.90 1.61 24.18
C ALA A 93 7.50 1.74 25.66
N HIS A 94 7.35 0.62 26.38
CA HIS A 94 7.49 0.66 27.83
C HIS A 94 8.97 0.51 28.13
N MET A 95 9.72 1.62 28.06
CA MET A 95 11.07 1.67 28.60
C MET A 95 10.95 1.38 30.11
N SER A 96 11.24 0.16 30.54
CA SER A 96 11.55 -0.07 31.95
C SER A 96 12.84 0.68 32.23
N GLY A 97 12.71 1.82 32.92
CA GLY A 97 13.84 2.60 33.39
C GLY A 97 14.83 1.71 34.12
N SER A 98 16.09 1.86 33.76
CA SER A 98 17.23 1.33 34.50
C SER A 98 17.13 1.78 35.95
N GLY A 99 16.81 0.85 36.85
CA GLY A 99 17.05 0.99 38.27
C GLY A 99 18.45 0.44 38.56
N VAL A 100 19.34 1.35 38.94
CA VAL A 100 20.57 1.06 39.70
C VAL A 100 20.20 0.39 41.02
#